data_AF-A0AAP1WEZ1-F1
#
_entry.id   AF-A0AAP1WEZ1-F1
#
_cell.length_a   1.000
_cell.length_b   1.000
_cell.length_c   1.000
_cell.angle_alpha   90.00
_cell.angle_beta   90.00
_cell.angle_gamma   90.00
#
_symmetry.space_group_name_H-M   'P 1'
#
loop_
_entity.id
_entity.type
_entity.pdbx_description
1 polymer ?
#
loop_
_entity_poly.entity_id
_entity_poly.type
_entity_poly.pdbx_seq_one_letter_code
_entity_poly.pdbx_strand_id
1 'polypeptide(L)'
;YKNAPNIESAEEEYGCVPKKSGGAYLSRVLIEQAMVADHSIRIHRYEAPAGFESWTPELREAEVRTWCEENLLPELARLSDQNRHTFGEDFARRGDLTVFTPLAISPTLRKRVPFQVELRNLTYEAQRDIMRFI
;
A
#
# COMPACT_ATOMS: atom_id res chain seq x y z
N TYR A 1 15.52 37.28 -7.91
CA TYR A 1 14.94 37.59 -9.24
C TYR A 1 15.94 37.56 -10.41
N LYS A 2 17.14 38.15 -10.34
CA LYS A 2 18.06 38.26 -11.51
C LYS A 2 18.56 36.95 -12.15
N ASN A 3 18.49 35.81 -11.45
CA ASN A 3 19.01 34.51 -11.93
C ASN A 3 17.92 33.50 -12.29
N ALA A 4 16.64 33.87 -12.15
CA ALA A 4 15.54 32.96 -12.45
C ALA A 4 15.18 33.02 -13.95
N PRO A 5 14.82 31.89 -14.58
CA PRO A 5 14.52 31.83 -16.02
C PRO A 5 13.27 32.63 -16.42
N ASN A 6 12.35 32.88 -15.49
CA ASN A 6 11.21 33.78 -15.64
C ASN A 6 10.68 34.20 -14.26
N ILE A 7 9.75 35.16 -14.25
CA ILE A 7 9.15 35.72 -13.03
C ILE A 7 8.45 34.63 -12.21
N GLU A 8 7.69 33.74 -12.86
CA GLU A 8 6.94 32.67 -12.19
C GLU A 8 7.87 31.70 -11.44
N SER A 9 9.00 31.31 -12.03
CA SER A 9 10.03 30.49 -11.37
C SER A 9 10.74 31.23 -10.23
N ALA A 10 10.92 32.56 -10.37
CA ALA A 10 11.50 33.38 -9.31
C ALA A 10 10.56 33.52 -8.11
N GLU A 11 9.25 33.62 -8.37
CA GLU A 11 8.21 33.69 -7.35
C GLU A 11 8.02 32.34 -6.66
N GLU A 12 8.15 31.22 -7.37
CA GLU A 12 8.15 29.87 -6.79
C GLU A 12 9.37 29.65 -5.86
N GLU A 13 10.59 29.92 -6.35
CA GLU A 13 11.83 29.63 -5.61
C GLU A 13 12.10 30.65 -4.49
N TYR A 14 11.92 31.94 -4.75
CA TYR A 14 12.26 33.01 -3.78
C TYR A 14 11.05 33.57 -3.05
N GLY A 15 9.87 33.50 -3.65
CA GLY A 15 8.62 34.00 -3.07
C GLY A 15 7.76 32.92 -2.42
N CYS A 16 8.15 31.65 -2.52
CA CYS A 16 7.34 30.49 -2.10
C CYS A 16 5.91 30.51 -2.66
N VAL A 17 5.71 31.14 -3.83
CA VAL A 17 4.41 31.23 -4.48
C VAL A 17 4.18 29.92 -5.24
N PRO A 18 3.13 29.15 -4.93
CA PRO A 18 2.90 27.87 -5.60
C PRO A 18 2.70 28.07 -7.09
N LYS A 19 3.61 27.51 -7.89
CA LYS A 19 3.41 27.41 -9.34
C LYS A 19 2.36 26.34 -9.62
N LYS A 20 1.53 26.56 -10.64
CA LYS A 20 0.70 25.47 -11.18
C LYS A 20 1.64 24.41 -11.75
N SER A 21 1.86 23.31 -11.03
CA SER A 21 2.56 22.17 -11.60
C SER A 21 1.75 21.68 -12.81
N GLY A 22 2.29 21.89 -14.00
CA GLY A 22 1.56 21.74 -15.26
C GLY A 22 1.25 20.29 -15.65
N GLY A 23 1.50 19.30 -14.80
CA GLY A 23 1.28 17.91 -15.16
C GLY A 23 1.44 16.94 -14.00
N ALA A 24 0.73 15.82 -14.08
CA ALA A 24 0.96 14.67 -13.22
C ALA A 24 2.45 14.29 -13.23
N TYR A 25 3.03 14.03 -12.06
CA TYR A 25 4.44 13.64 -11.90
C TYR A 25 4.78 12.37 -12.72
N LEU A 26 3.80 11.48 -12.90
CA LEU A 26 3.85 10.33 -13.79
C LEU A 26 2.81 10.48 -14.89
N SER A 27 3.23 10.31 -16.15
CA SER A 27 2.29 10.34 -17.27
C SER A 27 1.41 9.09 -17.26
N ARG A 28 0.18 9.24 -17.76
CA ARG A 28 -0.77 8.12 -17.87
C ARG A 28 -0.20 6.93 -18.65
N VAL A 29 0.55 7.19 -19.73
CA VAL A 29 1.21 6.15 -20.53
C VAL A 29 2.23 5.37 -19.70
N LEU A 30 3.02 6.03 -18.86
CA LEU A 30 3.98 5.35 -17.98
C LEU A 30 3.27 4.50 -16.92
N ILE A 31 2.15 4.98 -16.38
CA ILE A 31 1.33 4.23 -15.43
C ILE A 31 0.77 2.97 -16.09
N GLU A 32 0.12 3.12 -17.24
CA GLU A 32 -0.47 1.99 -17.99
C GLU A 32 0.57 0.94 -18.40
N GLN A 33 1.80 1.36 -18.75
CA GLN A 33 2.92 0.45 -19.03
C GLN A 33 3.44 -0.29 -17.79
N ALA A 34 3.38 0.34 -16.61
CA ALA A 34 3.82 -0.25 -15.35
C ALA A 34 2.75 -1.14 -14.71
N MET A 35 1.48 -0.97 -15.08
CA MET A 35 0.36 -1.77 -14.61
C MET A 35 0.45 -3.23 -15.07
N VAL A 36 -0.08 -4.10 -14.23
CA VAL A 36 -0.33 -5.50 -14.59
C VAL A 36 -1.65 -5.54 -15.37
N ALA A 37 -1.56 -5.58 -16.70
CA ALA A 37 -2.69 -5.39 -17.62
C ALA A 37 -3.78 -6.47 -17.52
N ASP A 38 -3.44 -7.68 -17.07
CA ASP A 38 -4.40 -8.77 -16.88
C ASP A 38 -5.09 -8.74 -15.51
N HIS A 39 -4.81 -7.72 -14.69
CA HIS A 39 -5.34 -7.57 -13.33
C HIS A 39 -5.09 -8.79 -12.43
N SER A 40 -4.00 -9.54 -12.68
CA SER A 40 -3.65 -10.75 -11.92
C SER A 40 -3.16 -10.50 -10.49
N ILE A 41 -2.93 -9.25 -10.10
CA ILE A 41 -2.59 -8.91 -8.71
C ILE A 41 -3.86 -9.05 -7.86
N ARG A 42 -3.85 -10.02 -6.94
CA ARG A 42 -4.95 -10.23 -6.00
C ARG A 42 -4.97 -9.14 -4.93
N ILE A 43 -6.17 -8.65 -4.63
CA ILE A 43 -6.40 -7.64 -3.59
C ILE A 43 -7.32 -8.26 -2.53
N HIS A 44 -6.77 -8.56 -1.37
CA HIS A 44 -7.50 -9.10 -0.24
C HIS A 44 -8.08 -7.95 0.58
N ARG A 45 -9.40 -7.95 0.74
CA ARG A 45 -10.10 -6.91 1.50
C ARG A 45 -10.66 -7.51 2.77
N TYR A 46 -10.37 -6.87 3.90
CA TYR A 46 -10.98 -7.21 5.16
C TYR A 46 -11.64 -5.99 5.78
N GLU A 47 -12.92 -6.11 6.05
CA GLU A 47 -13.69 -5.12 6.80
C GLU A 47 -14.19 -5.78 8.07
N ALA A 48 -13.72 -5.29 9.22
CA ALA A 48 -14.14 -5.85 10.49
C ALA A 48 -15.64 -5.60 10.73
N PRO A 49 -16.37 -6.57 11.30
CA PRO A 49 -17.79 -6.43 11.57
C PRO A 49 -18.08 -5.28 12.53
N ALA A 50 -19.32 -4.77 12.50
CA ALA A 50 -19.74 -3.74 13.45
C ALA A 50 -19.60 -4.22 14.89
N GLY A 51 -18.98 -3.40 15.74
CA GLY A 51 -18.74 -3.74 17.15
C GLY A 51 -17.53 -4.65 17.37
N PHE A 52 -16.69 -4.91 16.36
CA PHE A 52 -15.45 -5.69 16.49
C PHE A 52 -14.55 -5.18 17.63
N GLU A 53 -14.51 -3.88 17.87
CA GLU A 53 -13.76 -3.24 18.96
C GLU A 53 -14.22 -3.67 20.36
N SER A 54 -15.46 -4.16 20.47
CA SER A 54 -16.04 -4.64 21.74
C SER A 54 -15.74 -6.11 22.03
N TRP A 55 -15.19 -6.84 21.06
CA TRP A 55 -14.82 -8.24 21.23
C TRP A 55 -13.61 -8.38 22.16
N THR A 56 -13.53 -9.53 22.83
CA THR A 56 -12.35 -9.84 23.64
C THR A 56 -11.10 -9.91 22.75
N PRO A 57 -9.91 -9.60 23.27
CA PRO A 57 -8.67 -9.69 22.50
C PRO A 57 -8.50 -11.06 21.82
N GLU A 58 -8.84 -12.14 22.52
CA GLU A 58 -8.68 -13.51 22.02
C GLU A 58 -9.58 -13.80 20.82
N LEU A 59 -10.82 -13.29 20.83
CA LEU A 59 -11.75 -13.43 19.71
C LEU A 59 -11.27 -12.64 18.49
N ARG A 60 -10.75 -11.42 18.70
CA ARG A 60 -10.20 -10.60 17.62
C ARG A 60 -8.96 -11.26 16.99
N GLU A 61 -8.05 -11.76 17.82
CA GLU A 61 -6.85 -12.47 17.37
C GLU A 61 -7.20 -13.75 16.60
N ALA A 62 -8.16 -14.53 17.10
CA ALA A 62 -8.61 -15.74 16.43
C ALA A 62 -9.22 -15.44 15.05
N GLU A 63 -10.13 -14.46 14.98
CA GLU A 63 -10.77 -14.02 13.72
C GLU A 63 -9.72 -13.57 12.70
N VAL A 64 -8.81 -12.68 13.11
CA VAL A 64 -7.73 -12.16 12.25
C VAL A 64 -6.83 -13.30 11.78
N ARG A 65 -6.46 -14.23 12.67
CA ARG A 65 -5.63 -15.38 12.33
C ARG A 65 -6.30 -16.27 11.29
N THR A 66 -7.56 -16.63 11.51
CA THR A 66 -8.34 -17.46 10.56
C THR A 66 -8.39 -16.78 9.19
N TRP A 67 -8.69 -15.48 9.15
CA TRP A 67 -8.72 -14.75 7.90
C TRP A 67 -7.34 -14.75 7.19
N CYS A 68 -6.26 -14.53 7.93
CA CYS A 68 -4.90 -14.59 7.41
C CYS A 68 -4.51 -15.97 6.87
N GLU A 69 -4.87 -17.05 7.57
CA GLU A 69 -4.59 -18.43 7.16
C GLU A 69 -5.36 -18.80 5.89
N GLU A 70 -6.61 -18.36 5.76
CA GLU A 70 -7.44 -18.63 4.59
C GLU A 70 -7.02 -17.81 3.36
N ASN A 71 -6.59 -16.56 3.56
CA ASN A 71 -6.41 -15.61 2.47
C ASN A 71 -4.95 -15.30 2.14
N LEU A 72 -4.11 -15.11 3.16
CA LEU A 72 -2.75 -14.61 3.00
C LEU A 72 -1.71 -15.74 2.98
N LEU A 73 -1.91 -16.80 3.76
CA LEU A 73 -0.99 -17.95 3.78
C LEU A 73 -0.77 -18.56 2.39
N PRO A 74 -1.80 -18.73 1.53
CA PRO A 74 -1.59 -19.21 0.17
C PRO A 74 -0.75 -18.27 -0.70
N GLU A 75 -0.84 -16.95 -0.51
CA GLU A 75 -0.02 -15.98 -1.24
C GLU A 75 1.44 -16.02 -0.77
N LEU A 76 1.65 -16.07 0.55
CA LEU A 76 2.98 -16.18 1.15
C LEU A 76 3.69 -17.45 0.70
N ALA A 77 2.97 -18.58 0.65
CA ALA A 77 3.51 -19.86 0.17
C ALA A 77 3.93 -19.83 -1.31
N ARG A 78 3.40 -18.87 -2.09
CA ARG A 78 3.71 -18.69 -3.52
C ARG A 78 4.92 -17.79 -3.77
N LEU A 79 5.46 -17.14 -2.74
CA LEU A 79 6.62 -16.27 -2.85
C LEU A 79 7.89 -17.09 -3.07
N SER A 80 8.68 -16.70 -4.06
CA SER A 80 9.98 -17.33 -4.31
C SER A 80 11.03 -16.84 -3.33
N ASP A 81 11.80 -17.77 -2.78
CA ASP A 81 12.97 -17.55 -1.93
C ASP A 81 14.15 -16.89 -2.67
N GLN A 82 14.16 -16.95 -4.01
CA GLN A 82 15.16 -16.31 -4.86
C GLN A 82 14.97 -14.79 -4.97
N ASN A 83 13.80 -14.29 -4.59
CA ASN A 83 13.49 -12.86 -4.63
C ASN A 83 13.77 -12.22 -3.26
N ARG A 84 14.27 -10.98 -3.26
CA ARG A 84 14.26 -10.16 -2.05
C ARG A 84 12.88 -9.57 -1.86
N HIS A 85 12.31 -9.70 -0.67
CA HIS A 85 11.00 -9.14 -0.34
C HIS A 85 11.14 -7.89 0.51
N THR A 86 10.26 -6.92 0.28
CA THR A 86 10.11 -5.72 1.12
C THR A 86 8.64 -5.49 1.41
N PHE A 87 8.33 -4.85 2.53
CA PHE A 87 6.98 -4.56 2.97
C PHE A 87 6.73 -3.05 2.97
N GLY A 88 5.59 -2.62 2.42
CA GLY A 88 5.12 -1.24 2.46
C GLY A 88 3.75 -1.16 3.13
N GLU A 89 3.54 -0.12 3.94
CA GLU A 89 2.30 0.16 4.65
C GLU A 89 1.89 1.61 4.40
N ASP A 90 0.61 1.80 4.08
CA ASP A 90 -0.09 3.07 4.15
C ASP A 90 -1.16 2.97 5.24
N PHE A 91 -0.88 3.52 6.42
CA PHE A 91 -1.70 3.34 7.62
C PHE A 91 -2.83 4.37 7.70
N ALA A 92 -4.07 3.89 7.72
CA ALA A 92 -5.24 4.73 7.95
C ALA A 92 -5.65 4.77 9.44
N ARG A 93 -5.87 5.98 9.94
CA ARG A 93 -6.35 6.20 11.31
C ARG A 93 -7.87 6.18 11.44
N ARG A 94 -8.60 6.73 10.46
CA ARG A 94 -10.06 6.87 10.46
C ARG A 94 -10.59 6.99 9.03
N GLY A 95 -11.68 6.31 8.70
CA GLY A 95 -12.44 6.48 7.44
C GLY A 95 -11.79 5.89 6.19
N ASP A 96 -10.47 6.08 6.04
CA ASP A 96 -9.65 5.54 4.95
C ASP A 96 -9.26 4.08 5.18
N LEU A 97 -8.73 3.44 4.13
CA LEU A 97 -8.23 2.07 4.18
C LEU A 97 -6.77 2.06 4.62
N THR A 98 -6.42 1.15 5.53
CA THR A 98 -5.01 0.77 5.67
C THR A 98 -4.66 -0.16 4.52
N VAL A 99 -3.53 0.09 3.86
CA VAL A 99 -3.08 -0.72 2.71
C VAL A 99 -1.71 -1.32 3.00
N PHE A 100 -1.59 -2.63 2.87
CA PHE A 100 -0.30 -3.33 2.87
C PHE A 100 0.07 -3.77 1.45
N THR A 101 1.30 -3.47 1.05
CA THR A 101 1.84 -3.79 -0.26
C THR A 101 3.21 -4.46 -0.12
N PRO A 102 3.25 -5.80 -0.02
CA PRO A 102 4.48 -6.55 -0.21
C PRO A 102 5.05 -6.30 -1.62
N LEU A 103 6.36 -6.37 -1.75
CA LEU A 103 7.05 -6.19 -3.01
C LEU A 103 8.16 -7.23 -3.15
N ALA A 104 8.07 -8.03 -4.21
CA ALA A 104 9.11 -8.96 -4.60
C ALA A 104 10.07 -8.30 -5.58
N ILE A 105 11.37 -8.38 -5.29
CA ILE A 105 12.46 -7.89 -6.12
C ILE A 105 13.24 -9.11 -6.63
N SER A 106 13.09 -9.40 -7.91
CA SER A 106 13.78 -10.53 -8.55
C SER A 106 15.30 -10.31 -8.66
N PRO A 107 16.09 -11.37 -8.91
CA PRO A 107 17.52 -11.24 -9.20
C PRO A 107 17.84 -10.30 -10.38
N THR A 108 16.89 -10.14 -11.31
CA THR A 108 16.99 -9.19 -12.44
C THR A 108 16.59 -7.75 -12.07
N LEU A 109 16.37 -7.46 -10.78
CA LEU A 109 15.94 -6.19 -10.22
C LEU A 109 14.53 -5.72 -10.65
N ARG A 110 13.77 -6.55 -11.37
CA ARG A 110 12.34 -6.32 -11.58
C ARG A 110 11.58 -6.38 -10.25
N LYS A 111 10.74 -5.37 -10.02
CA LYS A 111 9.87 -5.21 -8.85
C LYS A 111 8.45 -5.60 -9.23
N ARG A 112 7.80 -6.45 -8.43
CA ARG A 112 6.42 -6.87 -8.62
C ARG A 112 5.71 -6.97 -7.29
N VAL A 113 4.48 -6.47 -7.24
CA VAL A 113 3.57 -6.68 -6.11
C VAL A 113 2.94 -8.06 -6.28
N PRO A 114 3.12 -8.99 -5.33
CA PRO A 114 2.54 -10.32 -5.44
C PRO A 114 1.04 -10.32 -5.10
N PHE A 115 0.64 -9.53 -4.11
CA PHE A 115 -0.74 -9.29 -3.67
C PHE A 115 -0.81 -7.97 -2.91
N GLN A 116 -2.02 -7.45 -2.69
CA GLN A 116 -2.29 -6.33 -1.78
C GLN A 116 -3.29 -6.72 -0.72
N VAL A 117 -3.24 -6.02 0.41
CA VAL A 117 -4.21 -6.14 1.50
C VAL A 117 -4.79 -4.77 1.80
N GLU A 118 -6.10 -4.65 1.82
CA GLU A 118 -6.84 -3.45 2.19
C GLU A 118 -7.68 -3.73 3.44
N LEU A 119 -7.51 -2.93 4.48
CA LEU A 119 -8.16 -3.11 5.77
C LEU A 119 -9.07 -1.93 6.08
N ARG A 120 -10.30 -2.23 6.50
CA ARG A 120 -11.32 -1.26 6.90
C ARG A 120 -11.88 -1.60 8.28
N ASN A 121 -12.23 -0.57 9.04
CA ASN A 121 -12.92 -0.70 10.33
C ASN A 121 -12.20 -1.62 11.34
N LEU A 122 -10.86 -1.69 11.27
CA LEU A 122 -10.07 -2.63 12.05
C LEU A 122 -9.28 -1.93 13.16
N THR A 123 -9.19 -2.53 14.35
CA THR A 123 -8.40 -1.96 15.45
C THR A 123 -6.91 -1.96 15.13
N TYR A 124 -6.15 -1.07 15.77
CA TYR A 124 -4.70 -0.98 15.57
C TYR A 124 -3.98 -2.31 15.83
N GLU A 125 -4.35 -3.02 16.90
CA GLU A 125 -3.74 -4.30 17.25
C GLU A 125 -3.98 -5.35 16.17
N ALA A 126 -5.21 -5.45 15.66
CA ALA A 126 -5.56 -6.38 14.61
C ALA A 126 -4.85 -6.06 13.28
N GLN A 127 -4.73 -4.77 12.90
CA GLN A 127 -3.93 -4.36 11.75
C GLN A 127 -2.45 -4.78 11.90
N ARG A 128 -1.88 -4.56 13.08
CA ARG A 128 -0.51 -4.97 13.41
C ARG A 128 -0.33 -6.49 13.36
N ASP A 129 -1.33 -7.25 13.79
CA ASP A 129 -1.25 -8.71 13.78
C ASP A 129 -1.31 -9.26 12.35
N ILE A 130 -2.11 -8.66 11.45
CA ILE A 130 -2.07 -8.95 10.01
C ILE A 130 -0.69 -8.58 9.42
N MET A 131 -0.17 -7.39 9.74
CA MET A 131 1.16 -6.96 9.27
C MET A 131 2.26 -7.94 9.69
N ARG A 132 2.19 -8.48 10.92
CA ARG A 132 3.18 -9.46 11.43
C ARG A 132 3.01 -10.86 10.84
N PHE A 133 1.83 -11.18 10.36
CA PHE A 133 1.57 -12.46 9.69
C PHE A 133 2.21 -12.49 8.29
N ILE A 134 2.20 -11.35 7.60
CA ILE A 134 2.84 -11.14 6.28
C ILE A 134 4.36 -11.12 6.42
#